data_AF-A0A094ATF4-F1
#
_entry.id   AF-A0A094ATF4-F1
#
_cell.length_a   1.000
_cell.length_b   1.000
_cell.length_c   1.000
_cell.angle_alpha   90.00
_cell.angle_beta   90.00
_cell.angle_gamma   90.00
#
_symmetry.space_group_name_H-M   'P 1'
#
loop_
_entity.id
_entity.type
_entity.pdbx_description
1 polymer ?
#
loop_
_entity_poly.entity_id
_entity_poly.type
_entity_poly.pdbx_seq_one_letter_code
_entity_poly.pdbx_strand_id
1 'polypeptide(L)'
;SVVAPGEASHTLSKAAHEAVEGTRTAHGFAPLLAGPVAVLSFPTVSPAHLKAALTVLAPMAPTYPAPTRRANPGWHDNAVQTGLQKLQLLGARVEGKVFDMEGARWVGLIPGGLDGLRAQVVHLLQSAGAGVTNALESAGKNLFFTVEGRRMMMEEEEKGPEAKEETKDEVKAE
;
A
#
# COMPACT_ATOMS: atom_id res chain seq x y z
N SER A 1 -30.86 8.48 12.79
CA SER A 1 -31.97 8.96 13.63
C SER A 1 -31.46 10.14 14.44
N VAL A 2 -32.14 11.28 14.33
CA VAL A 2 -31.80 12.50 15.10
C VAL A 2 -32.47 12.35 16.47
N VAL A 3 -31.67 12.34 17.53
CA VAL A 3 -32.13 12.16 18.92
C VAL A 3 -32.61 13.52 19.47
N ALA A 4 -33.79 13.55 20.11
CA ALA A 4 -34.38 14.75 20.70
C ALA A 4 -33.63 15.20 21.98
N PRO A 5 -33.62 16.50 22.33
CA PRO A 5 -32.84 17.01 23.46
C PRO A 5 -33.49 16.58 24.79
N GLY A 6 -32.92 15.55 25.42
CA GLY A 6 -33.39 14.98 26.69
C GLY A 6 -33.31 13.46 26.77
N GLU A 7 -33.11 12.79 25.64
CA GLU A 7 -32.90 11.34 25.61
C GLU A 7 -31.45 10.99 25.94
N ALA A 8 -31.27 10.06 26.87
CA ALA A 8 -29.97 9.57 27.30
C ALA A 8 -29.21 8.90 26.13
N SER A 9 -28.31 9.64 25.48
CA SER A 9 -27.53 9.18 24.31
C SER A 9 -26.28 8.35 24.67
N HIS A 10 -26.10 8.00 25.95
CA HIS A 10 -24.96 7.23 26.41
C HIS A 10 -25.17 5.72 26.19
N THR A 11 -24.07 4.99 26.13
CA THR A 11 -24.03 3.56 25.77
C THR A 11 -24.72 2.63 26.76
N LEU A 12 -24.92 3.07 28.01
CA LEU A 12 -25.59 2.33 29.07
C LEU A 12 -27.10 2.64 29.19
N SER A 13 -27.65 3.45 28.28
CA SER A 13 -29.05 3.84 28.34
C SER A 13 -29.99 2.68 27.97
N LYS A 14 -31.23 2.72 28.50
CA LYS A 14 -32.27 1.74 28.18
C LYS A 14 -32.57 1.72 26.67
N ALA A 15 -32.59 2.89 26.04
CA ALA A 15 -32.76 3.02 24.59
C ALA A 15 -31.64 2.34 23.79
N ALA A 16 -30.38 2.44 24.23
CA ALA A 16 -29.26 1.75 23.60
C ALA A 16 -29.36 0.22 23.76
N HIS A 17 -29.86 -0.26 24.91
CA HIS A 17 -30.09 -1.69 25.13
C HIS A 17 -31.21 -2.23 24.24
N GLU A 18 -32.39 -1.60 24.24
CA GLU A 18 -33.54 -2.00 23.43
C GLU A 18 -33.22 -1.99 21.92
N ALA A 19 -32.38 -1.05 21.46
CA ALA A 19 -31.92 -0.99 20.08
C ALA A 19 -30.99 -2.16 19.68
N VAL A 20 -30.23 -2.73 20.65
CA VAL A 20 -29.23 -3.78 20.40
C VAL A 20 -29.74 -5.18 20.73
N GLU A 21 -30.73 -5.31 21.61
CA GLU A 21 -31.28 -6.59 22.09
C GLU A 21 -31.81 -7.46 20.94
N GLY A 22 -32.44 -6.84 19.94
CA GLY A 22 -32.94 -7.52 18.73
C GLY A 22 -31.89 -7.69 17.62
N THR A 23 -30.79 -6.91 17.63
CA THR A 23 -29.71 -6.98 16.63
C THR A 23 -28.60 -7.92 17.09
N ARG A 24 -28.97 -9.14 17.50
CA ARG A 24 -28.01 -10.20 17.84
C ARG A 24 -27.30 -10.75 16.60
N THR A 25 -26.95 -9.89 15.66
CA THR A 25 -26.08 -10.23 14.53
C THR A 25 -24.68 -10.43 15.10
N ALA A 26 -24.19 -11.67 15.04
CA ALA A 26 -22.82 -11.99 15.39
C ALA A 26 -21.89 -11.04 14.63
N HIS A 27 -21.28 -10.09 15.34
CA HIS A 27 -20.24 -9.26 14.75
C HIS A 27 -19.15 -10.20 14.19
N GLY A 28 -18.48 -9.84 13.09
CA GLY A 28 -17.45 -10.70 12.48
C GLY A 28 -16.30 -11.10 13.43
N PHE A 29 -16.15 -10.39 14.56
CA PHE A 29 -15.21 -10.71 15.64
C PHE A 29 -15.76 -11.64 16.74
N ALA A 30 -17.06 -11.93 16.78
CA ALA A 30 -17.68 -12.78 17.79
C ALA A 30 -16.96 -14.13 17.99
N PRO A 31 -16.52 -14.87 16.95
CA PRO A 31 -15.78 -16.11 17.16
C PRO A 31 -14.38 -15.90 17.76
N LEU A 32 -13.76 -14.75 17.54
CA LEU A 32 -12.43 -14.41 18.06
C LEU A 32 -12.48 -13.86 19.50
N LEU A 33 -13.66 -13.45 19.97
CA LEU A 33 -13.88 -12.92 21.32
C LEU A 33 -14.28 -14.01 22.34
N ALA A 34 -14.12 -15.28 21.98
CA ALA A 34 -14.34 -16.41 22.87
C ALA A 34 -13.04 -16.74 23.64
N GLY A 35 -13.03 -16.50 24.95
CA GLY A 35 -11.92 -16.84 25.84
C GLY A 35 -11.09 -15.64 26.31
N PRO A 36 -9.87 -15.86 26.83
CA PRO A 36 -9.00 -14.79 27.31
C PRO A 36 -8.36 -14.06 26.12
N VAL A 37 -8.82 -12.84 25.87
CA VAL A 37 -8.33 -12.00 24.76
C VAL A 37 -7.71 -10.71 25.31
N ALA A 38 -6.58 -10.31 24.74
CA ALA A 38 -5.97 -9.01 24.96
C ALA A 38 -6.12 -8.15 23.69
N VAL A 39 -6.39 -6.85 23.88
CA VAL A 39 -6.56 -5.91 22.78
C VAL A 39 -5.43 -4.90 22.78
N LEU A 40 -4.68 -4.84 21.69
CA LEU A 40 -3.74 -3.77 21.41
C LEU A 40 -4.46 -2.70 20.58
N SER A 41 -4.69 -1.52 21.17
CA SER A 41 -5.36 -0.41 20.50
C SER A 41 -4.38 0.72 20.20
N PHE A 42 -4.56 1.35 19.04
CA PHE A 42 -3.82 2.55 18.64
C PHE A 42 -4.83 3.68 18.41
N PRO A 43 -4.51 4.93 18.82
CA PRO A 43 -5.41 6.07 18.61
C PRO A 43 -5.51 6.46 17.14
N THR A 44 -4.48 6.16 16.34
CA THR A 44 -4.40 6.47 14.91
C THR A 44 -3.86 5.29 14.14
N VAL A 45 -4.31 5.11 12.89
CA VAL A 45 -3.80 4.06 12.00
C VAL A 45 -2.40 4.47 11.52
N SER A 46 -1.37 4.00 12.22
CA SER A 46 0.03 4.20 11.85
C SER A 46 0.71 2.85 11.58
N PRO A 47 0.92 2.48 10.31
CA PRO A 47 1.59 1.23 9.96
C PRO A 47 2.98 1.06 10.56
N ALA A 48 3.72 2.16 10.78
CA ALA A 48 5.04 2.12 11.44
C ALA A 48 4.97 1.61 12.89
N HIS A 49 4.01 2.11 13.67
CA HIS A 49 3.80 1.67 15.06
C HIS A 49 3.24 0.25 15.12
N LEU A 50 2.32 -0.08 14.21
CA LEU A 50 1.79 -1.44 14.10
C LEU A 50 2.90 -2.43 13.73
N LYS A 51 3.80 -2.05 12.82
CA LYS A 51 4.94 -2.87 12.43
C LYS A 51 5.86 -3.14 13.61
N ALA A 52 6.24 -2.10 14.36
CA ALA A 52 7.06 -2.24 15.54
C ALA A 52 6.40 -3.16 16.59
N ALA A 53 5.11 -2.99 16.85
CA ALA A 53 4.38 -3.84 17.78
C ALA A 53 4.33 -5.31 17.33
N LEU A 54 4.06 -5.57 16.04
CA LEU A 54 4.07 -6.92 15.48
C LEU A 54 5.46 -7.57 15.50
N THR A 55 6.54 -6.81 15.27
CA THR A 55 7.91 -7.35 15.41
C THR A 55 8.23 -7.82 16.82
N VAL A 56 7.62 -7.21 17.84
CA VAL A 56 7.86 -7.57 19.25
C VAL A 56 6.94 -8.70 19.71
N LEU A 57 5.65 -8.62 19.38
CA LEU A 57 4.60 -9.50 19.92
C LEU A 57 4.41 -10.78 19.08
N ALA A 58 4.55 -10.69 17.76
CA ALA A 58 4.32 -11.80 16.84
C ALA A 58 5.36 -11.79 15.70
N PRO A 59 6.66 -11.97 16.02
CA PRO A 59 7.72 -11.97 15.01
C PRO A 59 7.54 -13.13 14.02
N MET A 60 7.72 -12.83 12.74
CA MET A 60 7.66 -13.81 11.65
C MET A 60 8.67 -13.42 10.58
N ALA A 61 9.75 -14.20 10.45
CA ALA A 61 10.72 -14.02 9.38
C ALA A 61 10.12 -14.39 8.01
N PRO A 62 10.41 -13.67 6.91
CA PRO A 62 11.35 -12.54 6.78
C PRO A 62 10.72 -11.14 7.01
N THR A 63 9.39 -11.03 7.01
CA THR A 63 8.66 -9.75 6.94
C THR A 63 8.68 -8.96 8.27
N TYR A 64 8.66 -9.67 9.39
CA TYR A 64 8.70 -9.15 10.76
C TYR A 64 9.87 -9.79 11.52
N PRO A 65 11.11 -9.30 11.32
CA PRO A 65 12.28 -9.88 11.95
C PRO A 65 12.22 -9.71 13.47
N ALA A 66 12.61 -10.75 14.19
CA ALA A 66 12.72 -10.67 15.65
C ALA A 66 13.81 -9.66 16.05
N PRO A 67 13.63 -8.91 17.16
CA PRO A 67 14.64 -8.01 17.68
C PRO A 67 15.97 -8.74 17.94
N THR A 68 17.08 -8.19 17.44
CA THR A 68 18.40 -8.82 17.59
C THR A 68 18.88 -8.75 19.06
N ARG A 69 19.59 -9.78 19.52
CA ARG A 69 20.14 -9.86 20.88
C ARG A 69 21.04 -8.67 21.24
N ARG A 70 21.77 -8.16 20.25
CA ARG A 70 22.69 -7.04 20.42
C ARG A 70 21.98 -5.71 20.65
N ALA A 71 20.85 -5.48 19.96
CA ALA A 71 20.10 -4.24 20.08
C ALA A 71 19.14 -4.26 21.28
N ASN A 72 18.52 -5.40 21.56
CA ASN A 72 17.50 -5.53 22.61
C ASN A 72 17.74 -6.80 23.45
N PRO A 73 18.67 -6.78 24.41
CA PRO A 73 18.98 -7.96 25.23
C PRO A 73 17.80 -8.39 26.10
N GLY A 74 17.01 -7.43 26.61
CA GLY A 74 15.85 -7.71 27.47
C GLY A 74 14.70 -8.45 26.77
N TRP A 75 14.62 -8.38 25.43
CA TRP A 75 13.64 -9.18 24.68
C TRP A 75 13.95 -10.68 24.75
N HIS A 76 15.22 -11.05 24.93
CA HIS A 76 15.68 -12.44 24.99
C HIS A 76 15.69 -13.01 26.42
N ASP A 77 15.15 -12.29 27.40
CA ASP A 77 14.98 -12.82 28.76
C ASP A 77 13.92 -13.93 28.80
N ASN A 78 14.14 -14.93 29.64
CA ASN A 78 13.31 -16.13 29.71
C ASN A 78 11.87 -15.80 30.15
N ALA A 79 11.71 -14.84 31.06
CA ALA A 79 10.39 -14.37 31.49
C ALA A 79 9.57 -13.80 30.33
N VAL A 80 10.21 -12.98 29.47
CA VAL A 80 9.57 -12.35 28.31
C VAL A 80 9.28 -13.38 27.22
N GLN A 81 10.23 -14.27 26.93
CA GLN A 81 10.05 -15.32 25.91
C GLN A 81 8.92 -16.30 26.27
N THR A 82 8.84 -16.70 27.54
CA THR A 82 7.76 -17.56 28.03
C THR A 82 6.40 -16.88 27.93
N GLY A 83 6.35 -15.55 28.08
CA GLY A 83 5.13 -14.76 27.86
C GLY A 83 4.75 -14.66 26.38
N LEU A 84 5.71 -14.34 25.52
CA LEU A 84 5.50 -14.19 24.07
C LEU A 84 5.00 -15.48 23.40
N GLN A 85 5.49 -16.65 23.83
CA GLN A 85 5.03 -17.94 23.31
C GLN A 85 3.54 -18.22 23.58
N LYS A 86 2.95 -17.58 24.58
CA LYS A 86 1.52 -17.72 24.93
C LYS A 86 0.63 -16.73 24.18
N LEU A 87 1.21 -15.73 23.53
CA LEU A 87 0.49 -14.71 22.78
C LEU A 87 0.35 -15.16 21.33
N GLN A 88 -0.89 -15.39 20.91
CA GLN A 88 -1.22 -15.69 19.51
C GLN A 88 -2.02 -14.53 18.93
N LEU A 89 -1.54 -13.98 17.81
CA LEU A 89 -2.31 -13.00 17.04
C LEU A 89 -3.54 -13.70 16.46
N LEU A 90 -4.74 -13.20 16.75
CA LEU A 90 -6.00 -13.77 16.24
C LEU A 90 -6.52 -13.00 15.01
N GLY A 91 -6.45 -11.67 15.05
CA GLY A 91 -6.93 -10.79 14.00
C GLY A 91 -6.83 -9.32 14.40
N ALA A 92 -7.30 -8.41 13.54
CA ALA A 92 -7.27 -6.98 13.80
C ALA A 92 -8.52 -6.27 13.25
N ARG A 93 -8.94 -5.19 13.92
CA ARG A 93 -9.97 -4.30 13.40
C ARG A 93 -9.32 -3.00 12.97
N VAL A 94 -9.39 -2.68 11.69
CA VAL A 94 -8.81 -1.46 11.12
C VAL A 94 -9.92 -0.69 10.42
N GLU A 95 -10.13 0.57 10.84
CA GLU A 95 -11.16 1.47 10.27
C GLU A 95 -12.57 0.84 10.20
N GLY A 96 -12.93 0.08 11.23
CA GLY A 96 -14.24 -0.57 11.33
C GLY A 96 -14.35 -1.90 10.59
N LYS A 97 -13.39 -2.26 9.72
CA LYS A 97 -13.34 -3.53 8.99
C LYS A 97 -12.58 -4.60 9.78
N VAL A 98 -13.04 -5.84 9.66
CA VAL A 98 -12.42 -7.01 10.29
C VAL A 98 -11.35 -7.55 9.35
N PHE A 99 -10.15 -7.72 9.88
CA PHE A 99 -9.02 -8.35 9.21
C PHE A 99 -8.60 -9.59 9.99
N ASP A 100 -8.24 -10.63 9.25
CA ASP A 100 -7.60 -11.83 9.75
C ASP A 100 -6.12 -11.57 10.09
N MET A 101 -5.41 -12.62 10.52
CA MET A 101 -3.99 -12.52 10.86
C MET A 101 -3.14 -12.02 9.69
N GLU A 102 -3.44 -12.46 8.47
CA GLU A 102 -2.68 -12.08 7.27
C GLU A 102 -2.98 -10.63 6.86
N GLY A 103 -4.25 -10.23 6.86
CA GLY A 103 -4.67 -8.85 6.62
C GLY A 103 -4.08 -7.87 7.65
N ALA A 104 -4.05 -8.24 8.93
CA ALA A 104 -3.42 -7.44 9.97
C ALA A 104 -1.91 -7.23 9.72
N ARG A 105 -1.22 -8.27 9.25
CA ARG A 105 0.20 -8.21 8.88
C ARG A 105 0.43 -7.40 7.62
N TRP A 106 -0.47 -7.46 6.64
CA TRP A 106 -0.39 -6.66 5.42
C TRP A 106 -0.50 -5.16 5.73
N VAL A 107 -1.41 -4.75 6.62
CA VAL A 107 -1.57 -3.34 7.01
C VAL A 107 -0.27 -2.76 7.60
N GLY A 108 0.46 -3.54 8.40
CA GLY A 108 1.77 -3.11 8.95
C GLY A 108 2.90 -3.03 7.94
N LEU A 109 2.74 -3.65 6.77
CA LEU A 109 3.73 -3.63 5.70
C LEU A 109 3.53 -2.46 4.71
N ILE A 110 2.41 -1.74 4.79
CA ILE A 110 2.10 -0.64 3.87
C ILE A 110 3.23 0.41 3.92
N PRO A 111 3.96 0.62 2.82
CA PRO A 111 5.07 1.56 2.78
C PRO A 111 4.55 3.00 2.84
N GLY A 112 5.22 3.83 3.66
CA GLY A 112 4.88 5.26 3.79
C GLY A 112 3.56 5.55 4.52
N GLY A 113 2.86 4.52 5.00
CA GLY A 113 1.59 4.68 5.72
C GLY A 113 0.55 5.50 4.94
N LEU A 114 -0.07 6.46 5.62
CA LEU A 114 -1.11 7.30 5.04
C LEU A 114 -0.57 8.24 3.96
N ASP A 115 0.66 8.73 4.11
CA ASP A 115 1.31 9.59 3.11
C ASP A 115 1.76 8.79 1.88
N GLY A 116 2.16 7.53 2.06
CA GLY A 116 2.42 6.59 0.97
C GLY A 116 1.16 6.32 0.14
N LEU A 117 0.02 6.09 0.79
CA LEU A 117 -1.26 5.90 0.11
C LEU A 117 -1.71 7.18 -0.62
N ARG A 118 -1.54 8.35 0.00
CA ARG A 118 -1.80 9.65 -0.65
C ARG A 118 -0.90 9.85 -1.87
N ALA A 119 0.38 9.53 -1.78
CA ALA A 119 1.32 9.60 -2.89
C ALA A 119 0.91 8.66 -4.04
N GLN A 120 0.42 7.45 -3.74
CA GLN A 120 -0.12 6.55 -4.75
C GLN A 120 -1.34 7.12 -5.45
N VAL A 121 -2.26 7.76 -4.73
CA VAL A 121 -3.42 8.44 -5.34
C VAL A 121 -2.98 9.61 -6.22
N VAL A 122 -2.04 10.43 -5.75
CA VAL A 122 -1.47 11.53 -6.55
C VAL A 122 -0.78 10.98 -7.80
N HIS A 123 -0.03 9.89 -7.67
CA HIS A 123 0.63 9.24 -8.81
C HIS A 123 -0.39 8.68 -9.81
N LEU A 124 -1.48 8.06 -9.34
CA LEU A 124 -2.56 7.56 -10.20
C LEU A 124 -3.27 8.70 -10.95
N LEU A 125 -3.47 9.84 -10.28
CA LEU A 125 -4.03 11.04 -10.89
C LEU A 125 -3.07 11.64 -11.92
N GLN A 126 -1.79 11.71 -11.60
CA GLN A 126 -0.76 12.22 -12.51
C GLN A 126 -0.56 11.31 -13.73
N SER A 127 -0.61 9.98 -13.55
CA SER A 127 -0.44 9.02 -14.65
C SER A 127 -1.61 9.05 -15.63
N ALA A 128 -2.84 9.31 -15.16
CA ALA A 128 -3.99 9.53 -16.03
C ALA A 128 -3.80 10.76 -16.93
N GLY A 129 -3.28 11.87 -16.38
CA GLY A 129 -2.94 13.07 -17.16
C GLY A 129 -1.79 12.84 -18.14
N ALA A 130 -0.72 12.18 -17.68
CA ALA A 130 0.43 11.82 -18.50
C ALA A 130 0.05 10.86 -19.64
N GLY A 131 -0.92 9.97 -19.45
CA GLY A 131 -1.42 9.07 -20.48
C GLY A 131 -2.00 9.83 -21.68
N VAL A 132 -2.78 10.88 -21.43
CA VAL A 132 -3.39 11.70 -22.50
C VAL A 132 -2.34 12.53 -23.23
N THR A 133 -1.40 13.15 -22.50
CA THR A 133 -0.33 13.93 -23.13
C THR A 133 0.60 13.04 -23.94
N ASN A 134 0.96 11.87 -23.42
CA ASN A 134 1.79 10.89 -24.14
C ASN A 134 1.10 10.37 -25.40
N ALA A 135 -0.23 10.18 -25.38
CA ALA A 135 -0.98 9.79 -26.56
C ALA A 135 -0.97 10.90 -27.63
N LEU A 136 -1.19 12.16 -27.25
CA LEU A 136 -1.11 13.30 -28.18
C LEU A 136 0.33 13.52 -28.70
N GLU A 137 1.32 13.43 -27.83
CA GLU A 137 2.74 13.57 -28.18
C GLU A 137 3.19 12.44 -29.10
N SER A 138 2.71 11.21 -28.88
CA SER A 138 2.98 10.07 -29.76
C SER A 138 2.43 10.30 -31.17
N ALA A 139 1.20 10.82 -31.30
CA ALA A 139 0.65 11.18 -32.61
C ALA A 139 1.48 12.29 -33.29
N GLY A 140 1.91 13.31 -32.53
CA GLY A 140 2.77 14.38 -33.04
C GLY A 140 4.17 13.91 -33.46
N LYS A 141 4.80 13.05 -32.67
CA LYS A 141 6.09 12.42 -32.99
C LYS A 141 6.00 11.55 -34.23
N ASN A 142 4.94 10.75 -34.38
CA ASN A 142 4.74 9.91 -35.56
C ASN A 142 4.58 10.75 -36.83
N LEU A 143 3.84 11.87 -36.76
CA LEU A 143 3.73 12.83 -37.86
C LEU A 143 5.08 13.51 -38.17
N PHE A 144 5.81 13.91 -37.15
CA PHE A 144 7.15 14.50 -37.31
C PHE A 144 8.12 13.52 -37.97
N PHE A 145 8.19 12.27 -37.50
CA PHE A 145 9.06 11.25 -38.09
C PHE A 145 8.67 10.88 -39.52
N THR A 146 7.39 10.91 -39.87
CA THR A 146 6.95 10.65 -41.26
C THR A 146 7.25 11.81 -42.20
N VAL A 147 7.06 13.06 -41.77
CA VAL A 147 7.44 14.24 -42.56
C VAL A 147 8.95 14.30 -42.73
N GLU A 148 9.70 14.04 -41.65
CA GLU A 148 11.15 14.09 -41.70
C GLU A 148 11.76 12.92 -42.47
N GLY A 149 11.17 11.73 -42.38
CA GLY A 149 11.53 10.61 -43.25
C GLY A 149 11.31 10.92 -44.73
N ARG A 150 10.20 11.60 -45.09
CA ARG A 150 9.98 12.06 -46.48
C ARG A 150 10.98 13.14 -46.90
N ARG A 151 11.31 14.07 -46.01
CA ARG A 151 12.32 15.10 -46.28
C ARG A 151 13.67 14.46 -46.59
N MET A 152 14.11 13.53 -45.76
CA MET A 152 15.37 12.82 -45.90
C MET A 152 15.41 11.97 -47.19
N MET A 153 14.30 11.34 -47.58
CA MET A 153 14.20 10.62 -48.86
C MET A 153 14.33 11.55 -50.08
N MET A 154 13.75 12.75 -50.05
CA MET A 154 13.88 13.72 -51.15
C MET A 154 15.29 14.33 -51.19
N GLU A 155 15.92 14.57 -50.04
CA GLU A 155 17.33 14.99 -49.97
C GLU A 155 18.29 13.89 -50.46
N GLU A 156 17.97 12.61 -50.25
CA GLU A 156 18.71 11.46 -50.79
C GLU A 156 18.47 11.23 -52.29
N GLU A 157 17.26 11.48 -52.79
CA GLU A 157 16.92 11.40 -54.22
C GLU A 157 17.52 12.57 -55.01
N GLU A 158 17.53 13.80 -54.45
CA GLU A 158 18.21 14.96 -55.06
C GLU A 158 19.74 14.83 -55.09
N LYS A 159 20.33 14.07 -54.15
CA LYS A 159 21.78 13.82 -54.16
C LYS A 159 22.26 12.85 -55.24
N GLY A 160 21.36 12.17 -55.95
CA GLY A 160 21.72 11.25 -57.04
C GLY A 160 22.64 10.08 -56.61
N PRO A 161 22.85 9.08 -57.48
CA PRO A 161 23.69 7.92 -57.17
C PRO A 161 25.19 8.25 -56.96
N GLU A 162 25.66 9.44 -57.34
CA GLU A 162 27.08 9.82 -57.25
C GLU A 162 27.55 10.07 -55.80
N ALA A 163 26.69 10.51 -54.89
CA ALA A 163 27.07 10.70 -53.47
C ALA A 163 27.05 9.40 -52.63
N LYS A 164 26.46 8.31 -53.16
CA LYS A 164 26.39 6.99 -52.49
C LYS A 164 27.61 6.11 -52.76
N GLU A 165 28.44 6.42 -53.76
CA GLU A 165 29.75 5.76 -53.97
C GLU A 165 30.86 6.41 -53.13
N GLU A 166 30.93 7.75 -53.04
CA GLU A 166 31.98 8.43 -52.27
C GLU A 166 31.96 8.09 -50.76
N THR A 167 30.78 7.88 -50.18
CA THR A 167 30.64 7.52 -48.75
C THR A 167 30.92 6.04 -48.45
N LYS A 168 30.95 5.16 -49.47
CA LYS A 168 31.32 3.74 -49.29
C LYS A 168 32.81 3.48 -49.44
N ASP A 169 33.54 4.32 -50.19
CA ASP A 169 34.99 4.18 -50.34
C ASP A 169 35.77 4.76 -49.15
N GLU A 170 35.25 5.77 -48.43
CA GLU A 170 35.92 6.29 -47.22
C GLU A 170 35.81 5.38 -45.99
N VAL A 171 34.75 4.56 -45.87
CA VAL A 171 34.56 3.66 -44.71
C VAL A 171 35.36 2.34 -44.83
N LYS A 172 35.97 2.07 -45.99
CA LYS A 172 36.79 0.86 -46.22
C LYS A 172 38.31 1.08 -46.07
N ALA A 173 38.75 2.31 -45.79
CA ALA A 173 40.16 2.68 -45.74
C ALA A 173 40.71 2.93 -44.32
N GLU A 174 39.95 2.64 -43.25
CA GLU A 174 40.43 2.69 -41.85
C GLU A 174 40.32 1.34 -41.15
#